data_AF-A0A1Z4NE07-F1
#
_entry.id   AF-A0A1Z4NE07-F1
#
_cell.length_a   1.000
_cell.length_b   1.000
_cell.length_c   1.000
_cell.angle_alpha   90.00
_cell.angle_beta   90.00
_cell.angle_gamma   90.00
#
_symmetry.space_group_name_H-M   'P 1'
#
loop_
_entity.id
_entity.type
_entity.pdbx_description
1 polymer ?
#
loop_
_entity_poly.entity_id
_entity_poly.type
_entity_poly.pdbx_seq_one_letter_code
_entity_poly.pdbx_strand_id
1 'polypeptide(L)' 'MTRSKIIAILTGAISILLALAYLIIVFFLDARGEMKPAPISYFDNYQPQIATVNLHFDDSKSLE' A
#
# COMPACT_ATOMS: atom_id res chain seq x y z
N MET A 1 -17.97 -32.44 -36.82
CA MET A 1 -16.99 -31.44 -36.33
C MET A 1 -15.60 -31.86 -36.72
N THR A 2 -14.79 -30.96 -37.29
CA THR A 2 -13.40 -31.28 -37.64
C THR A 2 -12.56 -31.35 -36.37
N ARG A 3 -11.57 -32.26 -36.34
CA ARG A 3 -10.67 -32.44 -35.19
C ARG A 3 -10.03 -31.11 -34.77
N SER A 4 -9.62 -30.31 -35.76
CA SER A 4 -9.01 -28.99 -35.53
C SER A 4 -9.94 -28.02 -34.79
N LYS A 5 -11.23 -28.00 -35.14
CA LYS A 5 -12.22 -27.13 -34.49
C LYS A 5 -12.50 -27.55 -33.05
N ILE A 6 -12.52 -28.85 -32.76
CA ILE A 6 -12.69 -29.38 -31.40
C ILE A 6 -11.50 -28.96 -30.52
N ILE A 7 -10.28 -29.09 -31.03
CA ILE A 7 -9.06 -28.73 -30.29
C ILE A 7 -9.04 -27.21 -30.02
N ALA A 8 -9.40 -26.38 -31.01
CA ALA A 8 -9.45 -24.93 -30.83
C ALA A 8 -10.42 -24.50 -29.72
N ILE A 9 -11.61 -25.11 -29.68
CA ILE A 9 -12.60 -24.86 -28.62
C ILE A 9 -12.09 -25.33 -27.26
N LEU A 10 -11.51 -26.53 -27.21
CA LEU A 10 -11.01 -27.11 -25.96
C LEU A 10 -9.88 -26.26 -25.37
N THR A 11 -8.90 -25.85 -26.17
CA THR A 11 -7.81 -24.98 -25.73
C THR A 11 -8.33 -23.62 -25.27
N GLY A 12 -9.30 -23.04 -25.99
CA GLY A 12 -9.95 -21.80 -25.57
C GLY A 12 -10.68 -21.93 -24.24
N ALA A 13 -11.43 -23.02 -24.05
CA ALA A 13 -12.15 -23.30 -22.81
C ALA A 13 -11.20 -23.52 -21.62
N ILE A 14 -10.09 -24.25 -21.82
CA ILE A 14 -9.06 -24.47 -20.79
C ILE A 14 -8.41 -23.14 -20.40
N SER A 15 -8.09 -22.28 -21.37
CA SER A 15 -7.53 -20.95 -21.12
C SER A 15 -8.45 -20.10 -20.24
N ILE A 16 -9.75 -20.06 -20.57
CA ILE A 16 -10.76 -19.32 -19.78
C ILE A 16 -10.89 -19.91 -18.38
N LEU A 17 -10.97 -21.24 -18.25
CA LEU A 17 -11.05 -21.91 -16.95
C LEU A 17 -9.85 -21.56 -16.07
N LEU A 18 -8.65 -21.61 -16.63
CA LEU A 18 -7.42 -21.28 -15.91
C LEU A 18 -7.37 -19.81 -15.49
N ALA A 19 -7.82 -18.89 -16.36
CA ALA A 19 -7.91 -17.47 -16.06
C ALA A 19 -8.90 -17.19 -14.91
N LEU A 20 -10.06 -17.86 -14.90
CA LEU A 20 -11.04 -17.75 -13.81
C LEU A 20 -10.49 -18.34 -12.52
N ALA A 21 -9.84 -19.51 -12.57
CA ALA A 21 -9.20 -20.11 -11.40
C ALA A 21 -8.12 -19.20 -10.80
N TYR A 22 -7.28 -18.59 -11.66
CA TYR A 22 -6.29 -17.61 -11.23
C TYR A 22 -6.94 -16.41 -10.53
N LEU A 23 -8.01 -15.85 -11.11
CA LEU A 23 -8.74 -14.73 -10.52
C LEU A 23 -9.30 -15.08 -9.14
N ILE A 24 -9.84 -16.29 -8.96
CA ILE A 24 -10.36 -16.76 -7.67
C ILE A 24 -9.24 -16.88 -6.64
N ILE A 25 -8.09 -17.44 -7.02
CA ILE A 25 -6.93 -17.57 -6.12
C ILE A 25 -6.43 -16.19 -5.70
N VAL A 26 -6.23 -15.29 -6.67
CA VAL A 26 -5.78 -13.91 -6.39
C VAL A 26 -6.81 -13.18 -5.56
N PHE A 27 -8.10 -13.40 -5.80
CA PHE A 27 -9.18 -12.80 -5.01
C PHE A 27 -9.08 -13.17 -3.53
N PHE A 28 -8.80 -14.44 -3.21
CA PHE A 28 -8.55 -14.84 -1.82
C PHE A 28 -7.23 -14.29 -1.28
N LEU A 29 -6.19 -14.19 -2.10
CA LEU A 29 -4.90 -13.64 -1.68
C LEU A 29 -4.95 -12.12 -1.43
N ASP A 30 -5.82 -11.41 -2.16
CA ASP A 30 -6.04 -9.98 -2.03
C ASP A 30 -7.00 -9.63 -0.88
N ALA A 31 -7.69 -10.62 -0.32
CA ALA A 31 -8.54 -10.47 0.87
C ALA A 31 -7.71 -10.26 2.16
N ARG A 32 -6.84 -9.24 2.16
CA ARG A 32 -5.89 -8.86 3.23
C ARG A 32 -6.56 -8.29 4.49
N GLY A 33 -7.87 -8.46 4.65
CA GLY A 33 -8.67 -7.85 5.70
C GLY A 33 -8.86 -6.36 5.50
N GLU A 34 -9.61 -5.72 6.40
CA GLU A 34 -9.85 -4.28 6.31
C GLU A 34 -8.54 -3.52 6.53
N MET A 35 -8.22 -2.65 5.58
CA MET A 35 -7.21 -1.63 5.77
C MET A 35 -7.67 -0.73 6.92
N LYS A 36 -7.18 -1.01 8.13
CA LYS A 36 -7.43 -0.12 9.26
C LYS A 36 -6.81 1.24 8.93
N PRO A 37 -7.58 2.34 8.92
CA PRO A 37 -7.01 3.65 8.74
C PRO A 37 -5.98 3.89 9.83
N ALA A 38 -4.92 4.61 9.50
CA ALA A 38 -3.90 4.96 10.48
C ALA A 38 -4.57 5.59 11.72
N PRO A 39 -4.18 5.21 12.94
CA PRO A 39 -4.75 5.78 14.15
C PRO A 39 -4.65 7.31 14.13
N ILE A 40 -5.79 8.00 14.24
CA ILE A 40 -5.84 9.47 14.38
C ILE A 40 -5.52 9.95 15.81
N SER A 41 -5.31 9.02 16.75
CA SER A 41 -5.07 9.30 18.18
C SER A 41 -3.58 9.43 18.56
N TYR A 42 -2.69 9.72 17.61
CA TYR A 42 -1.30 10.06 17.94
C TYR A 42 -1.10 11.49 18.47
N PHE A 43 -2.17 12.31 18.51
CA PHE A 43 -2.09 13.71 18.95
C PHE A 43 -2.69 13.99 20.34
N ASP A 44 -3.44 13.07 20.94
CA ASP A 44 -4.04 13.31 22.27
C ASP A 44 -2.99 13.30 23.41
N ASN A 45 -1.84 12.67 23.18
CA ASN A 45 -0.66 12.71 24.07
C ASN A 45 0.50 13.52 23.48
N TYR A 46 0.28 14.24 22.37
CA TYR A 46 1.28 15.18 21.88
C TYR A 46 1.18 16.46 22.72
N GLN A 47 1.86 16.47 23.86
CA GLN A 47 2.27 17.73 24.46
C GLN A 47 3.38 18.28 23.55
N PRO A 48 3.13 19.34 22.75
CA PRO A 48 4.21 19.98 22.02
C PRO A 48 5.21 20.48 23.06
N GLN A 49 6.39 19.86 23.08
CA GLN A 49 7.52 20.37 23.83
C GLN A 49 7.88 21.69 23.11
N ILE A 50 7.43 22.83 23.63
CA ILE A 50 7.88 24.12 23.13
C ILE A 50 9.35 24.23 23.53
N ALA A 51 10.24 23.89 22.60
CA ALA A 51 11.66 24.12 22.78
C ALA A 51 11.90 25.62 22.68
N THR A 52 11.93 26.30 23.82
CA THR A 52 12.37 27.70 23.88
C THR A 52 13.87 27.72 23.64
N VAL A 53 14.27 28.02 22.39
CA VAL A 53 15.68 28.25 22.07
C VAL A 53 16.06 29.61 22.65
N ASN A 54 16.73 29.61 23.80
CA ASN A 54 17.39 30.81 24.32
C ASN A 54 18.63 31.08 23.46
N LEU A 55 18.46 31.87 22.41
CA LEU A 55 19.58 32.39 21.63
C LEU A 55 20.29 33.43 22.50
N HIS A 56 21.36 33.00 23.18
CA HIS A 56 22.31 33.93 23.77
C HIS A 56 23.17 34.47 22.63
N PHE A 57 22.84 35.67 22.16
CA PHE A 57 23.66 36.36 21.16
C PHE A 57 24.92 36.86 21.86
N ASP A 58 26.06 36.28 21.49
CA ASP A 58 27.37 36.70 21.96
C ASP A 58 27.78 37.97 21.20
N ASP A 59 27.51 39.11 21.81
CA ASP A 59 27.82 40.44 21.26
C ASP A 59 29.34 40.75 21.29
N SER A 60 30.19 39.83 21.76
CA SER A 60 31.63 40.06 21.92
C SER A 60 32.43 40.10 20.62
N LYS A 61 31.78 39.93 19.46
CA LYS A 61 32.46 39.91 18.14
C LYS A 61 32.03 41.04 17.20
N SER A 62 31.69 42.19 17.76
CA SER A 62 31.77 43.46 17.04
C SER A 62 32.85 44.32 17.70
N LEU A 63 33.81 44.79 16.90
CA LEU A 63 34.93 45.68 17.22
C LEU A 63 36.30 45.00 17.44
N GLU A 64 36.82 44.35 16.38
CA GLU A 64 38.22 44.55 15.93
C GLU A 64 38.26 44.68 14.41
#